data_AF-A0A848UKP6-F1
#
_entry.id   AF-A0A848UKP6-F1
#
_cell.length_a   1.000
_cell.length_b   1.000
_cell.length_c   1.000
_cell.angle_alpha   90.00
_cell.angle_beta   90.00
_cell.angle_gamma   90.00
#
_symmetry.space_group_name_H-M   'P 1'
#
loop_
_entity.id
_entity.type
_entity.pdbx_description
1 polymer ?
#
loop_
_entity_poly.entity_id
_entity_poly.type
_entity_poly.pdbx_seq_one_letter_code
_entity_poly.pdbx_strand_id
1 'polypeptide(L)' 'MPTFLLILLSRIDWRSERGQATTEYALVLLAAALVGLLVVGWATAGGGAAAIARLFERVIERVIDQV' A
#
# COMPACT_ATOMS: atom_id res chain seq x y z
N MET A 1 -19.13 38.80 -26.17
CA MET A 1 -18.30 37.74 -25.56
C MET A 1 -19.13 37.08 -24.47
N PRO A 2 -19.55 35.81 -24.63
CA PRO A 2 -20.67 35.26 -23.85
C PRO A 2 -20.22 34.76 -22.47
N THR A 3 -20.60 35.49 -21.43
CA THR A 3 -20.36 35.18 -20.01
C THR A 3 -20.92 33.83 -19.57
N PHE A 4 -21.93 33.31 -20.29
CA PHE A 4 -22.53 31.99 -20.04
C PHE A 4 -21.51 30.83 -20.17
N LEU A 5 -20.54 30.96 -21.07
CA LEU A 5 -19.50 29.94 -21.26
C LEU A 5 -18.58 29.86 -20.03
N LEU A 6 -18.26 31.01 -19.42
CA LEU A 6 -17.42 31.08 -18.23
C LEU A 6 -18.12 30.50 -17.00
N ILE A 7 -19.44 30.69 -16.87
CA ILE A 7 -20.22 30.12 -15.77
C ILE A 7 -20.34 28.60 -15.90
N LEU A 8 -20.51 28.09 -17.12
CA LEU A 8 -20.61 26.65 -17.37
C LEU A 8 -19.26 25.94 -17.15
N LEU A 9 -18.17 26.52 -17.66
CA LEU A 9 -16.83 25.95 -17.50
C LEU A 9 -16.34 26.02 -16.05
N SER A 10 -16.60 27.13 -15.35
CA SER A 10 -16.23 27.25 -13.93
C SER A 10 -16.97 26.28 -13.02
N ARG A 11 -18.20 25.84 -13.38
CA ARG A 11 -18.93 24.84 -12.58
C ARG A 11 -18.43 23.40 -12.72
N ILE A 12 -17.62 23.10 -13.74
CA ILE A 12 -17.13 21.73 -13.99
C ILE A 12 -15.90 21.41 -13.14
N ASP A 13 -15.12 22.41 -12.70
CA ASP A 13 -13.85 22.19 -11.99
C ASP A 13 -14.01 21.89 -10.48
N TRP A 14 -14.97 22.53 -9.81
CA TRP A 14 -15.12 22.49 -8.34
C TRP A 14 -15.43 21.14 -7.68
N ARG A 15 -15.77 20.12 -8.48
CA ARG A 15 -16.06 18.76 -7.97
C ARG A 15 -14.82 17.86 -8.00
N SER A 16 -13.83 18.19 -8.83
CA SER A 16 -12.58 17.44 -8.91
C SER A 16 -11.69 17.74 -7.69
N GLU A 17 -11.52 19.01 -7.30
CA GLU A 17 -10.48 19.37 -6.31
C GLU A 17 -10.76 18.88 -4.87
N ARG A 18 -12.03 18.73 -4.47
CA ARG A 18 -12.40 18.19 -3.15
C ARG A 18 -12.52 16.66 -3.13
N GLY A 19 -12.93 16.06 -4.25
CA GLY A 19 -13.11 14.60 -4.37
C GLY A 19 -11.80 13.87 -4.68
N GLN A 20 -10.90 14.52 -5.42
CA GLN A 20 -9.56 14.04 -5.72
C GLN A 20 -8.75 13.89 -4.43
N ALA A 21 -8.75 14.88 -3.54
CA ALA A 21 -8.06 14.79 -2.25
C ALA A 21 -8.55 13.60 -1.39
N THR A 22 -9.86 13.46 -1.12
CA THR A 22 -10.34 12.39 -0.22
C THR A 22 -10.29 10.98 -0.85
N THR A 23 -10.55 10.87 -2.16
CA THR A 23 -10.57 9.56 -2.84
C THR A 23 -9.17 9.04 -3.12
N GLU A 24 -8.23 9.93 -3.47
CA GLU A 24 -6.84 9.55 -3.73
C GLU A 24 -6.18 8.98 -2.46
N TYR A 25 -6.33 9.65 -1.31
CA TYR A 25 -5.83 9.10 -0.05
C TYR A 25 -6.54 7.81 0.37
N ALA A 26 -7.84 7.70 0.14
CA ALA A 26 -8.58 6.46 0.42
C ALA A 26 -8.06 5.28 -0.42
N LEU A 27 -7.73 5.51 -1.69
CA LEU A 27 -7.16 4.48 -2.56
C LEU A 27 -5.75 4.07 -2.13
N VAL A 28 -4.91 5.02 -1.70
CA VAL A 28 -3.57 4.73 -1.16
C VAL A 28 -3.68 3.91 0.13
N LEU A 29 -4.56 4.28 1.05
CA LEU A 29 -4.78 3.53 2.28
C LEU A 29 -5.34 2.13 2.01
N LEU A 30 -6.25 2.00 1.03
CA LEU A 30 -6.79 0.72 0.60
C LEU A 30 -5.70 -0.17 0.00
N ALA A 31 -4.84 0.37 -0.87
CA ALA A 31 -3.72 -0.36 -1.45
C ALA A 31 -2.71 -0.78 -0.37
N ALA A 32 -2.38 0.10 0.56
CA ALA A 32 -1.50 -0.20 1.69
C ALA A 32 -2.07 -1.31 2.58
N ALA A 33 -3.38 -1.26 2.87
CA ALA A 33 -4.07 -2.30 3.62
C ALA A 33 -4.03 -3.65 2.89
N LEU A 34 -4.24 -3.65 1.57
CA LEU A 34 -4.16 -4.84 0.72
C LEU A 34 -2.76 -5.47 0.76
N VAL A 35 -1.72 -4.66 0.59
CA VAL A 35 -0.32 -5.12 0.68
C VAL A 35 -0.03 -5.68 2.08
N GLY A 36 -0.49 -4.99 3.14
CA GLY A 36 -0.35 -5.46 4.52
C GLY A 36 -1.00 -6.82 4.74
N LEU A 37 -2.23 -7.02 4.25
CA LEU A 37 -2.92 -8.30 4.34
C LEU A 37 -2.19 -9.41 3.58
N LEU A 38 -1.63 -9.11 2.40
CA LEU A 38 -0.82 -10.07 1.64
C LEU A 38 0.46 -10.48 2.40
N VAL A 39 1.14 -9.52 3.03
CA VAL A 39 2.34 -9.80 3.84
C VAL A 39 2.00 -10.64 5.07
N VAL A 40 0.92 -10.30 5.79
CA VAL A 40 0.44 -11.08 6.93
C VAL A 40 0.03 -12.48 6.50
N GLY A 41 -0.74 -12.59 5.41
CA GLY A 41 -1.15 -13.88 4.85
C GLY A 41 0.03 -14.76 4.44
N TRP A 42 1.06 -14.17 3.82
CA TRP A 42 2.30 -14.89 3.50
C TRP A 42 3.06 -15.36 4.75
N ALA A 43 3.10 -14.53 5.79
CA ALA A 43 3.74 -14.87 7.05
C ALA A 43 3.00 -16.00 7.79
N THR A 44 1.66 -16.00 7.78
CA THR A 44 0.83 -16.97 8.50
C THR A 44 0.57 -18.26 7.72
N ALA A 45 0.50 -18.23 6.39
CA ALA A 45 0.28 -19.42 5.55
C ALA A 45 1.50 -20.36 5.46
N GLY A 46 2.56 -20.13 6.25
CA GLY A 46 3.72 -21.01 6.38
C GLY A 46 4.89 -20.71 5.44
N GLY A 47 4.65 -20.03 4.31
CA GLY A 47 5.71 -19.62 3.39
C GLY A 47 6.73 -18.67 4.02
N GLY A 48 6.26 -17.64 4.74
CA GLY A 48 7.13 -16.71 5.44
C GLY A 48 7.76 -17.28 6.70
N ALA A 49 7.00 -18.03 7.50
CA ALA A 49 7.52 -18.69 8.70
C ALA A 49 8.67 -19.66 8.37
N ALA A 50 8.54 -20.46 7.32
CA ALA A 50 9.61 -21.36 6.88
C ALA A 50 10.84 -20.62 6.33
N ALA A 51 10.66 -19.51 5.62
CA ALA A 51 11.77 -18.72 5.11
C ALA A 51 12.57 -18.06 6.25
N ILE A 52 11.88 -17.51 7.26
CA ILE A 52 12.49 -16.93 8.44
C ILE A 52 13.23 -18.01 9.24
N ALA A 53 12.59 -19.16 9.49
CA ALA A 53 13.22 -20.28 10.19
C ALA A 53 14.53 -20.73 9.51
N ARG A 54 14.53 -20.88 8.17
CA ARG A 54 15.74 -21.23 7.41
C ARG A 54 16.84 -20.16 7.46
N LEU A 55 16.49 -18.89 7.62
CA LEU A 55 17.48 -17.84 7.82
C LEU A 55 18.13 -17.98 9.20
N PHE A 56 17.32 -18.17 10.23
CA PHE A 56 17.80 -18.34 11.61
C PHE A 56 18.63 -19.60 11.80
N GLU A 57 18.22 -20.74 11.22
CA GLU A 57 18.98 -21.99 11.23
C GLU A 57 20.41 -21.75 10.73
N ARG A 58 20.55 -21.11 9.56
CA ARG A 58 21.85 -20.80 8.98
C ARG A 58 22.70 -19.86 9.82
N VAL A 59 22.08 -18.91 10.51
CA VAL A 59 22.79 -18.01 11.43
C VAL A 59 23.29 -18.78 12.66
N ILE A 60 22.46 -19.67 13.21
CA ILE A 60 22.81 -20.50 14.37
C ILE A 60 23.95 -21.44 14.01
N GLU A 61 23.86 -22.16 12.89
CA GLU A 61 24.93 -23.01 12.36
C GLU A 61 26.24 -22.23 12.24
N ARG A 62 26.20 -21.03 11.66
CA ARG A 62 27.38 -20.17 11.48
C ARG A 62 28.03 -19.77 12.80
N VAL A 63 27.24 -19.49 13.84
CA VAL A 63 27.76 -19.11 15.16
C VAL A 63 28.33 -20.33 15.90
N ILE A 64 27.66 -21.49 15.80
CA ILE A 64 28.14 -22.74 16.40
C ILE A 64 29.47 -23.17 15.77
N ASP A 65 29.59 -23.07 14.44
CA ASP A 65 30.83 -23.40 13.72
C ASP A 65 32.01 -22.49 14.08
N GLN A 66 31.76 -21.32 14.69
CA GLN A 66 32.80 -20.37 15.11
C GLN A 66 33.28 -20.55 16.54
N VAL A 67 32.66 -21.44 17.33
CA VAL A 67 33.02 -21.75 18.73
C VAL A 67 33.77 -23.08 18.79
#